data_AF-A0A7W1N2L1-F1
#
_entry.id   AF-A0A7W1N2L1-F1
#
_cell.length_a   1.000
_cell.length_b   1.000
_cell.length_c   1.000
_cell.angle_alpha   90.00
_cell.angle_beta   90.00
_cell.angle_gamma   90.00
#
_symmetry.space_group_name_H-M   'P 1'
#
loop_
_entity.id
_entity.type
_entity.pdbx_description
1 polymer ?
#
loop_
_entity_poly.entity_id
_entity_poly.type
_entity_poly.pdbx_seq_one_letter_code
_entity_poly.pdbx_strand_id
1 'polypeptide(L)'
;MSHVHYTAYAGVESGLAKVPWVATSSGTFKAHLFFYGGVPWAKQHLVGARIFTTAKKRDINPKVLWITRTTGYTRTLRIEGQRLDAPGSFADHYEGFGDYPSYVNVPSAGCWRVTISSGRVSGRVVFSATD
;
A
#
# COMPACT_ATOMS: atom_id res chain seq x y z
N MET A 1 -11.03 -4.07 -6.49
CA MET A 1 -10.02 -4.03 -5.41
C MET A 1 -8.83 -4.88 -5.84
N SER A 2 -7.61 -4.54 -5.41
CA SER A 2 -6.41 -5.33 -5.71
C SER A 2 -6.34 -6.59 -4.84
N HIS A 3 -5.69 -7.64 -5.33
CA HIS A 3 -5.57 -8.93 -4.63
C HIS A 3 -4.48 -8.89 -3.55
N VAL A 4 -4.79 -9.40 -2.35
CA VAL A 4 -3.80 -9.58 -1.27
C VAL A 4 -3.17 -10.96 -1.35
N HIS A 5 -1.84 -10.99 -1.36
CA HIS A 5 -1.05 -12.20 -1.29
C HIS A 5 -0.64 -12.50 0.15
N TYR A 6 -0.89 -13.73 0.59
CA TYR A 6 -0.50 -14.26 1.90
C TYR A 6 0.69 -15.21 1.83
N THR A 7 1.12 -15.56 0.62
CA THR A 7 2.31 -16.38 0.37
C THR A 7 3.57 -15.52 0.47
N ALA A 8 4.68 -16.17 0.84
CA ALA A 8 5.94 -15.48 1.02
C ALA A 8 6.42 -14.76 -0.24
N TYR A 9 6.95 -13.55 -0.09
CA TYR A 9 7.63 -12.83 -1.18
C TYR A 9 9.15 -12.99 -1.04
N ALA A 10 9.80 -13.61 -2.02
CA ALA A 10 11.24 -13.87 -1.99
C ALA A 10 12.11 -12.65 -2.31
N GLY A 11 11.51 -11.54 -2.78
CA GLY A 11 12.24 -10.33 -3.18
C GLY A 11 12.59 -9.37 -2.04
N VAL A 12 12.51 -9.83 -0.78
CA VAL A 12 12.72 -9.04 0.44
C VAL A 12 13.49 -9.85 1.49
N GLU A 13 13.97 -9.18 2.53
CA GLU A 13 14.55 -9.84 3.70
C GLU A 13 13.55 -10.80 4.38
N SER A 14 14.08 -11.82 5.07
CA SER A 14 13.27 -12.90 5.64
C SER A 14 12.19 -12.43 6.62
N GLY A 15 12.43 -11.34 7.34
CA GLY A 15 11.46 -10.72 8.25
C GLY A 15 10.23 -10.13 7.54
N LEU A 16 10.41 -9.62 6.31
CA LEU A 16 9.33 -9.05 5.50
C LEU A 16 8.62 -10.10 4.65
N ALA A 17 9.28 -11.21 4.34
CA ALA A 17 8.76 -12.23 3.43
C ALA A 17 7.38 -12.76 3.84
N LYS A 18 7.07 -12.79 5.15
CA LYS A 18 5.79 -13.29 5.69
C LYS A 18 4.70 -12.22 5.81
N VAL A 19 5.01 -10.95 5.52
CA VAL A 19 4.04 -9.86 5.61
C VAL A 19 3.11 -9.93 4.40
N PRO A 20 1.76 -9.90 4.59
CA PRO A 20 0.83 -9.86 3.47
C PRO A 20 1.10 -8.67 2.55
N TRP A 21 0.99 -8.88 1.25
CA TRP A 21 1.40 -7.88 0.26
C TRP A 21 0.47 -7.80 -0.95
N VAL A 22 0.54 -6.67 -1.66
CA VAL A 22 -0.23 -6.42 -2.89
C VAL A 22 0.72 -5.98 -3.99
N ALA A 23 0.57 -6.51 -5.21
CA ALA A 23 1.23 -5.95 -6.39
C ALA A 23 0.46 -4.77 -6.96
N THR A 24 1.17 -3.75 -7.44
CA THR A 24 0.56 -2.78 -8.37
C THR A 24 0.11 -3.48 -9.65
N SER A 25 -0.83 -2.86 -10.37
CA SER A 25 -1.32 -3.34 -11.67
C SER A 25 -0.21 -3.57 -12.70
N SER A 26 0.87 -2.80 -12.64
CA SER A 26 2.07 -2.94 -13.47
C SER A 26 3.09 -3.95 -12.92
N GLY A 27 2.87 -4.45 -11.70
CA GLY A 27 3.79 -5.33 -10.98
C GLY A 27 5.05 -4.66 -10.43
N THR A 28 5.29 -3.39 -10.76
CA THR A 28 6.53 -2.63 -10.48
C THR A 28 6.78 -2.29 -9.02
N PHE A 29 5.71 -2.24 -8.22
CA PHE A 29 5.80 -2.08 -6.77
C PHE A 29 5.06 -3.22 -6.07
N LYS A 30 5.62 -3.67 -4.94
CA LYS A 30 4.94 -4.51 -3.95
C LYS A 30 4.70 -3.71 -2.68
N ALA A 31 3.45 -3.68 -2.21
CA ALA A 31 3.05 -3.01 -0.98
C ALA A 31 2.93 -4.04 0.14
N HIS A 32 3.84 -4.03 1.12
CA HIS A 32 3.76 -4.88 2.31
C HIS A 32 2.95 -4.20 3.40
N LEU A 33 1.94 -4.89 3.91
CA LEU A 33 0.86 -4.34 4.74
C LEU A 33 1.06 -4.77 6.20
N PHE A 34 1.95 -4.10 6.94
CA PHE A 34 2.39 -4.54 8.29
C PHE A 34 1.26 -4.73 9.29
N PHE A 35 0.18 -3.96 9.15
CA PHE A 35 -0.95 -4.00 10.08
C PHE A 35 -1.87 -5.21 9.87
N TYR A 36 -1.75 -5.96 8.76
CA TYR A 36 -2.67 -7.07 8.46
C TYR A 36 -2.61 -8.19 9.49
N GLY A 37 -1.44 -8.47 10.06
CA GLY A 37 -1.27 -9.48 11.11
C GLY A 37 -1.82 -9.04 12.47
N GLY A 38 -1.93 -7.72 12.70
CA GLY A 38 -2.48 -7.14 13.93
C GLY A 38 -4.01 -7.05 13.95
N VAL A 39 -4.68 -7.44 12.86
CA VAL A 39 -6.14 -7.40 12.72
C VAL A 39 -6.65 -8.72 12.13
N PRO A 40 -7.97 -9.00 12.18
CA PRO A 40 -8.51 -10.27 11.67
C PRO A 40 -8.28 -10.52 10.17
N TRP A 41 -7.89 -9.51 9.38
CA TRP A 41 -7.85 -9.56 7.92
C TRP A 41 -6.85 -10.58 7.36
N ALA A 42 -5.70 -10.79 8.03
CA ALA A 42 -4.78 -11.85 7.63
C ALA A 42 -5.38 -13.24 7.89
N LYS A 43 -5.94 -13.47 9.08
CA LYS A 43 -6.56 -14.76 9.44
C LYS A 43 -7.77 -15.10 8.56
N GLN A 44 -8.49 -14.08 8.10
CA GLN A 44 -9.66 -14.21 7.22
C GLN A 44 -9.31 -14.36 5.74
N HIS A 45 -8.05 -14.23 5.36
CA HIS A 45 -7.60 -14.22 3.96
C HIS A 45 -8.47 -13.31 3.05
N LEU A 46 -8.64 -12.05 3.44
CA LEU A 46 -9.36 -11.09 2.62
C LEU A 46 -8.77 -11.03 1.20
N VAL A 47 -9.61 -11.30 0.20
CA VAL A 47 -9.20 -11.25 -1.21
C VAL A 47 -8.85 -9.82 -1.62
N GLY A 48 -9.65 -8.84 -1.20
CA GLY A 48 -9.50 -7.44 -1.58
C GLY A 48 -8.63 -6.66 -0.59
N ALA A 49 -7.68 -5.90 -1.12
CA ALA A 49 -6.82 -5.02 -0.34
C ALA A 49 -7.64 -3.98 0.42
N ARG A 50 -7.55 -4.03 1.74
CA ARG A 50 -8.12 -3.08 2.70
C ARG A 50 -7.02 -2.25 3.36
N ILE A 51 -7.33 -1.00 3.67
CA ILE A 51 -6.47 -0.08 4.42
C ILE A 51 -7.31 0.68 5.46
N PHE A 52 -6.66 1.21 6.49
CA PHE A 52 -7.32 2.12 7.40
C PHE A 52 -7.32 3.55 6.87
N THR A 53 -8.35 4.32 7.21
CA THR A 53 -8.27 5.78 7.15
C THR A 53 -7.23 6.29 8.15
N THR A 54 -6.61 7.43 7.86
CA THR A 54 -5.63 8.07 8.76
C THR A 54 -6.19 9.29 9.49
N ALA A 55 -7.46 9.65 9.23
CA ALA A 55 -8.14 10.76 9.89
C ALA A 55 -8.46 10.50 11.38
N LYS A 56 -8.46 9.23 11.81
CA LYS A 56 -8.77 8.82 13.18
C LYS A 56 -7.53 8.24 13.85
N LYS A 57 -7.33 8.56 15.13
CA LYS A 57 -6.31 7.90 15.96
C LYS A 57 -6.75 6.46 16.23
N ARG A 58 -5.83 5.51 16.09
CA ARG A 58 -6.08 4.07 16.21
C ARG A 58 -4.92 3.42 16.94
N ASP A 59 -5.18 2.32 17.64
CA ASP A 59 -4.13 1.51 18.30
C ASP A 59 -3.46 0.52 17.33
N ILE A 60 -3.44 0.87 16.04
CA ILE A 60 -2.84 0.08 14.96
C ILE A 60 -2.02 1.06 14.12
N ASN A 61 -0.78 0.70 13.82
CA ASN A 61 0.11 1.46 12.96
C ASN A 61 -0.15 1.06 11.48
N PRO A 62 -0.83 1.88 10.65
CA PRO A 62 -1.26 1.49 9.30
C PRO A 62 -0.13 1.60 8.26
N LYS A 63 1.10 1.28 8.67
CA LYS A 63 2.29 1.40 7.81
C LYS A 63 2.19 0.47 6.60
N VAL A 64 2.54 1.02 5.44
CA VAL A 64 2.72 0.30 4.18
C VAL A 64 4.16 0.55 3.70
N LEU A 65 4.90 -0.52 3.43
CA LEU A 65 6.21 -0.43 2.77
C LEU A 65 6.05 -0.75 1.29
N TRP A 66 6.35 0.24 0.45
CA TRP A 66 6.41 0.08 -1.00
C TRP A 66 7.80 -0.32 -1.42
N ILE A 67 7.89 -1.40 -2.17
CA ILE A 67 9.15 -2.00 -2.59
C ILE A 67 9.18 -2.08 -4.11
N THR A 68 10.23 -1.55 -4.70
CA THR A 68 10.54 -1.71 -6.11
C THR A 68 11.99 -2.16 -6.27
N ARG A 69 12.19 -3.06 -7.24
CA ARG A 69 13.52 -3.56 -7.64
C ARG A 69 13.73 -3.41 -9.14
N THR A 70 12.81 -2.74 -9.84
CA THR A 70 13.02 -2.35 -11.24
C THR A 70 13.98 -1.16 -11.31
N THR A 71 14.60 -0.91 -12.45
CA THR A 71 15.42 0.29 -12.68
C THR A 71 14.57 1.54 -12.86
N GLY A 72 15.11 2.71 -12.56
CA GLY A 72 14.51 4.02 -12.90
C GLY A 72 13.71 4.71 -11.79
N TYR A 73 13.73 4.18 -10.56
CA TYR A 73 13.20 4.87 -9.38
C TYR A 73 14.18 5.94 -8.86
N THR A 74 13.70 6.83 -7.99
CA THR A 74 14.48 7.92 -7.37
C THR A 74 14.32 7.90 -5.85
N ARG A 75 14.85 8.92 -5.15
CA ARG A 75 14.75 8.98 -3.67
C ARG A 75 13.35 9.30 -3.13
N THR A 76 12.46 9.77 -3.99
CA THR A 76 11.12 10.17 -3.59
C THR A 76 10.09 9.23 -4.19
N LEU A 77 9.16 8.77 -3.35
CA LEU A 77 7.92 8.13 -3.74
C LEU A 77 6.80 9.17 -3.71
N ARG A 78 6.03 9.29 -4.79
CA ARG A 78 4.77 10.03 -4.83
C ARG A 78 3.61 9.04 -4.73
N ILE A 79 2.65 9.36 -3.87
CA ILE A 79 1.41 8.60 -3.70
C ILE A 79 0.24 9.53 -3.96
N GLU A 80 -0.66 9.14 -4.84
CA GLU A 80 -1.86 9.91 -5.17
C GLU A 80 -3.10 9.03 -5.09
N GLY A 81 -4.07 9.43 -4.30
CA GLY A 81 -5.36 8.76 -4.19
C GLY A 81 -6.45 9.51 -4.94
N GLN A 82 -7.23 8.76 -5.72
CA GLN A 82 -8.50 9.20 -6.27
C GLN A 82 -9.59 8.28 -5.74
N ARG A 83 -10.60 8.86 -5.08
CA ARG A 83 -11.78 8.13 -4.65
C ARG A 83 -12.61 7.71 -5.85
N LEU A 84 -13.13 6.48 -5.82
CA LEU A 84 -13.85 5.84 -6.93
C LEU A 84 -15.37 5.78 -6.71
N ASP A 85 -15.83 5.87 -5.47
CA ASP A 85 -17.23 5.74 -5.08
C ASP A 85 -17.86 7.06 -4.65
N ALA A 86 -17.07 8.12 -4.51
CA ALA A 86 -17.52 9.49 -4.25
C ALA A 86 -16.40 10.49 -4.61
N PRO A 87 -16.65 11.81 -4.54
CA PRO A 87 -15.60 12.81 -4.65
C PRO A 87 -14.56 12.68 -3.53
N GLY A 88 -13.29 12.95 -3.87
CA GLY A 88 -12.19 12.97 -2.91
C GLY A 88 -10.86 12.59 -3.54
N SER A 89 -9.80 13.25 -3.09
CA SER A 89 -8.43 12.98 -3.51
C SER A 89 -7.46 13.22 -2.36
N PHE A 90 -6.29 12.60 -2.43
CA PHE A 90 -5.16 12.94 -1.55
C PHE A 90 -3.85 12.80 -2.34
N ALA A 91 -2.80 13.44 -1.87
CA ALA A 91 -1.46 13.28 -2.39
C ALA A 91 -0.44 13.41 -1.28
N ASP A 92 0.61 12.60 -1.33
CA ASP A 92 1.72 12.61 -0.39
C ASP A 92 3.02 12.24 -1.09
N HIS A 93 4.14 12.54 -0.42
CA HIS A 93 5.45 12.07 -0.79
C HIS A 93 6.16 11.44 0.41
N TYR A 94 7.02 10.46 0.13
CA TYR A 94 7.85 9.77 1.11
C TYR A 94 9.25 9.59 0.57
N GLU A 95 10.24 9.78 1.43
CA GLU A 95 11.64 9.53 1.10
C GLU A 95 11.98 8.04 1.28
N GLY A 96 12.92 7.55 0.47
CA GLY A 96 13.37 6.17 0.47
C GLY A 96 14.29 5.90 -0.71
N PHE A 97 14.60 4.63 -0.99
CA PHE A 97 15.36 4.28 -2.21
C PHE A 97 15.13 2.81 -2.55
N GLY A 98 14.18 2.54 -3.45
CA GLY A 98 13.72 1.17 -3.72
C GLY A 98 12.83 0.60 -2.61
N ASP A 99 12.98 1.07 -1.38
CA ASP A 99 12.14 0.79 -0.21
C ASP A 99 11.62 2.11 0.36
N TYR A 100 10.29 2.26 0.44
CA TYR A 100 9.62 3.50 0.84
C TYR A 100 8.54 3.23 1.90
N PRO A 101 8.84 3.47 3.20
CA PRO A 101 7.84 3.37 4.25
C PRO A 101 6.84 4.54 4.16
N SER A 102 5.55 4.24 4.28
CA SER A 102 4.48 5.23 4.16
C SER A 102 3.33 4.93 5.12
N TYR A 103 2.52 5.95 5.39
CA TYR A 103 1.23 5.79 6.08
C TYR A 103 0.04 5.77 5.12
N VAL A 104 0.23 6.24 3.88
CA VAL A 104 -0.83 6.40 2.86
C VAL A 104 -2.01 7.14 3.47
N ASN A 105 -1.94 8.47 3.55
CA ASN A 105 -2.89 9.25 4.35
C ASN A 105 -4.29 9.33 3.71
N VAL A 106 -5.08 8.25 3.82
CA VAL A 106 -6.43 8.17 3.27
C VAL A 106 -7.41 8.95 4.16
N PRO A 107 -8.08 9.99 3.64
CA PRO A 107 -8.83 10.93 4.48
C PRO A 107 -10.22 10.42 4.90
N SER A 108 -10.79 9.44 4.19
CA SER A 108 -12.12 8.91 4.49
C SER A 108 -12.31 7.48 3.98
N ALA A 109 -13.26 6.77 4.58
CA ALA A 109 -13.62 5.42 4.19
C ALA A 109 -14.22 5.41 2.77
N GLY A 110 -14.01 4.31 2.03
CA GLY A 110 -14.49 4.16 0.66
C GLY A 110 -13.51 3.45 -0.26
N CYS A 111 -13.82 3.39 -1.55
CA CYS A 111 -12.98 2.77 -2.56
C CYS A 111 -11.99 3.78 -3.14
N TRP A 112 -10.69 3.49 -3.05
CA TRP A 112 -9.63 4.38 -3.49
C TRP A 112 -8.72 3.71 -4.52
N ARG A 113 -8.55 4.37 -5.67
CA ARG A 113 -7.46 4.07 -6.60
C ARG A 113 -6.25 4.89 -6.18
N VAL A 114 -5.19 4.21 -5.77
CA VAL A 114 -3.92 4.82 -5.38
C VAL A 114 -2.92 4.60 -6.50
N THR A 115 -2.36 5.68 -7.02
CA THR A 115 -1.24 5.69 -7.96
C THR A 115 0.04 5.92 -7.18
N ILE A 116 1.05 5.10 -7.47
CA ILE A 116 2.35 5.11 -6.82
C ILE A 116 3.38 5.36 -7.92
N SER A 117 4.29 6.30 -7.70
CA SER A 117 5.37 6.56 -8.65
C SER A 117 6.66 6.96 -7.95
N SER A 118 7.79 6.61 -8.57
CA SER A 118 9.11 7.09 -8.20
C SER A 118 9.96 7.15 -9.46
N GLY A 119 10.52 8.32 -9.77
CA GLY A 119 11.20 8.56 -11.04
C GLY A 119 10.33 8.20 -12.25
N ARG A 120 10.81 7.25 -13.06
CA ARG A 120 10.12 6.74 -14.26
C ARG A 120 9.22 5.53 -13.98
N VAL A 121 9.18 5.05 -12.74
CA VAL A 121 8.43 3.85 -12.36
C VAL A 121 7.08 4.25 -11.80
N SER A 122 6.00 3.58 -12.25
CA SER A 122 4.65 3.82 -11.74
C SER A 122 3.82 2.54 -11.66
N GLY A 123 2.79 2.54 -10.81
CA GLY A 123 1.80 1.49 -10.70
C GLY A 123 0.56 1.95 -9.95
N ARG A 124 -0.51 1.14 -9.99
CA ARG A 124 -1.77 1.44 -9.30
C ARG A 124 -2.21 0.28 -8.41
N VAL A 125 -2.83 0.60 -7.28
CA VAL A 125 -3.51 -0.34 -6.37
C VAL A 125 -4.89 0.21 -6.05
N VAL A 126 -5.89 -0.66 -5.92
CA VAL A 126 -7.22 -0.28 -5.44
C VAL A 126 -7.44 -0.82 -4.05
N PHE A 127 -7.61 0.07 -3.07
CA PHE A 127 -7.92 -0.25 -1.69
C PHE A 127 -9.38 0.01 -1.34
N SER A 128 -9.93 -0.78 -0.42
CA SER A 128 -11.09 -0.41 0.39
C SER A 128 -10.60 0.20 1.69
N ALA A 129 -10.86 1.49 1.90
CA ALA A 129 -10.52 2.20 3.12
C ALA A 129 -11.65 2.06 4.16
N THR A 130 -11.27 1.79 5.42
CA THR A 130 -12.20 1.61 6.54
C THR A 130 -11.69 2.31 7.80
N ASP A 131 -12.59 2.56 8.74
CA ASP A 131 -12.31 3.29 9.98
C ASP A 131 -11.88 2.42 11.13
#